data_AF-A0AAN9Z682-F1
#
_entry.id   AF-A0AAN9Z682-F1
#
_cell.length_a   1.000
_cell.length_b   1.000
_cell.length_c   1.000
_cell.angle_alpha   90.00
_cell.angle_beta   90.00
_cell.angle_gamma   90.00
#
_symmetry.space_group_name_H-M   'P 1'
#
loop_
_entity.id
_entity.type
_entity.pdbx_description
1 polymer ?
#
loop_
_entity_poly.entity_id
_entity_poly.type
_entity_poly.pdbx_seq_one_letter_code
_entity_poly.pdbx_strand_id
1 'polypeptide(L)'
;MNSGTEYEIANIQKKFFINSKDNLQDLKNKDIDYFVNSQSLHLFDRFGISKEFLKQDIETWSENEDYLKAVSVFVKLHVVNDCAERIVHLTQDYINVLTKDESQKQYLLRVVEDYRKQYPDSTKKTLTKRMTDA
;
A
#
# COMPACT_ATOMS: atom_id res chain seq x y z
N MET A 1 -22.65 -18.10 36.87
CA MET A 1 -21.70 -16.99 37.02
C MET A 1 -20.30 -17.57 37.15
N ASN A 2 -19.53 -17.62 36.07
CA ASN A 2 -18.17 -17.10 36.05
C ASN A 2 -17.75 -16.97 34.58
N SER A 3 -17.91 -15.76 34.08
CA SER A 3 -17.39 -15.24 32.82
C SER A 3 -16.02 -14.65 33.11
N GLY A 4 -14.97 -15.23 32.56
CA GLY A 4 -13.66 -14.62 32.36
C GLY A 4 -13.11 -15.17 31.03
N THR A 5 -13.02 -14.36 29.96
CA THR A 5 -11.86 -13.50 29.64
C THR A 5 -10.58 -14.35 29.56
N GLU A 6 -9.84 -14.42 28.46
CA GLU A 6 -9.62 -13.49 27.38
C GLU A 6 -9.18 -14.26 26.13
N TYR A 7 -9.55 -13.72 24.98
CA TYR A 7 -8.98 -14.08 23.70
C TYR A 7 -7.46 -13.85 23.73
N GLU A 8 -6.69 -14.91 23.95
CA GLU A 8 -5.30 -14.96 23.49
C GLU A 8 -5.33 -14.97 21.96
N ILE A 9 -5.51 -13.78 21.36
CA ILE A 9 -5.24 -13.59 19.95
C ILE A 9 -3.73 -13.70 19.84
N ALA A 10 -3.26 -14.91 19.55
CA ALA A 10 -1.88 -15.20 19.22
C ALA A 10 -1.42 -14.11 18.24
N ASN A 11 -0.42 -13.35 18.69
CA ASN A 11 0.14 -12.17 18.04
C ASN A 11 0.97 -12.63 16.82
N ILE A 12 0.30 -13.28 15.86
CA ILE A 12 0.92 -13.75 14.63
C ILE A 12 1.08 -12.53 13.75
N GLN A 13 2.33 -12.10 13.60
CA GLN A 13 2.71 -11.08 12.64
C GLN A 13 2.26 -11.54 11.24
N LYS A 14 1.11 -11.05 10.77
CA LYS A 14 0.55 -11.36 9.44
C LYS A 14 1.40 -10.66 8.38
N LYS A 15 2.54 -11.26 8.05
CA LYS A 15 3.37 -10.83 6.93
C LYS A 15 2.89 -11.53 5.66
N PHE A 16 2.34 -10.77 4.72
CA PHE A 16 1.82 -11.31 3.47
C PHE A 16 2.93 -11.40 2.43
N PHE A 17 3.17 -12.61 1.91
CA PHE A 17 4.10 -12.84 0.81
C PHE A 17 3.32 -13.04 -0.48
N ILE A 18 3.53 -12.15 -1.45
CA ILE A 18 2.95 -12.28 -2.79
C ILE A 18 3.96 -13.01 -3.66
N ASN A 19 3.85 -14.35 -3.71
CA ASN A 19 4.74 -15.21 -4.49
C ASN A 19 4.05 -15.85 -5.71
N SER A 20 2.73 -15.68 -5.86
CA SER A 20 1.96 -16.22 -6.98
C SER A 20 0.80 -15.29 -7.36
N LYS A 21 0.30 -15.44 -8.60
CA LYS A 21 -0.92 -14.75 -9.05
C LYS A 21 -2.14 -15.18 -8.23
N ASP A 22 -2.20 -16.42 -7.78
CA ASP A 22 -3.35 -16.95 -7.03
C ASP A 22 -3.47 -16.29 -5.65
N ASN A 23 -2.35 -16.13 -4.94
CA ASN A 23 -2.30 -15.43 -3.66
C ASN A 23 -2.70 -13.95 -3.80
N LEU A 24 -2.38 -13.32 -4.93
CA LEU A 24 -2.82 -11.96 -5.21
C LEU A 24 -4.34 -11.86 -5.42
N GLN A 25 -4.95 -12.84 -6.10
CA GLN A 25 -6.40 -12.87 -6.31
C GLN A 25 -7.15 -13.15 -4.99
N ASP A 26 -6.64 -14.06 -4.15
CA ASP A 26 -7.23 -14.28 -2.83
C ASP A 26 -7.17 -13.01 -1.96
N LEU A 27 -6.04 -12.29 -1.99
CA LEU A 27 -5.88 -11.04 -1.24
C LEU A 27 -6.82 -9.94 -1.73
N LYS A 28 -7.08 -9.86 -3.04
CA LYS A 28 -8.04 -8.91 -3.62
C LYS A 28 -9.47 -9.16 -3.16
N ASN A 29 -9.78 -10.39 -2.77
CA ASN A 29 -11.11 -10.78 -2.33
C ASN A 29 -11.29 -10.66 -0.80
N LYS A 30 -10.28 -10.17 -0.05
CA LYS A 30 -10.38 -9.93 1.39
C LYS A 30 -10.86 -8.50 1.67
N ASP A 31 -11.69 -8.36 2.69
CA ASP A 31 -12.10 -7.07 3.23
C ASP A 31 -11.03 -6.52 4.20
N ILE A 32 -11.15 -5.24 4.58
CA ILE A 32 -10.21 -4.52 5.43
C ILE A 32 -10.02 -5.19 6.78
N ASP A 33 -11.10 -5.78 7.34
CA ASP A 33 -11.10 -6.48 8.62
C ASP A 33 -10.04 -7.60 8.69
N TYR A 34 -9.79 -8.28 7.57
CA TYR A 34 -8.81 -9.34 7.44
C TYR A 34 -7.37 -8.86 7.71
N PHE A 35 -7.09 -7.59 7.38
CA PHE A 35 -5.79 -6.96 7.53
C PHE A 35 -5.60 -6.31 8.90
N VAL A 36 -6.69 -5.96 9.57
CA VAL A 36 -6.66 -5.39 10.94
C VAL A 36 -6.18 -6.46 11.92
N ASN A 37 -5.23 -6.09 12.78
CA ASN A 37 -4.72 -6.96 13.83
C ASN A 37 -4.33 -6.14 15.06
N SER A 38 -3.86 -6.80 16.11
CA SER A 38 -3.41 -6.16 17.37
C SER A 38 -2.41 -5.02 17.13
N GLN A 39 -1.54 -5.14 16.13
CA GLN A 39 -0.56 -4.11 15.79
C GLN A 39 -1.20 -2.86 15.18
N SER A 40 -2.36 -2.99 14.53
CA SER A 40 -3.11 -1.84 14.02
C SER A 40 -3.51 -0.89 15.15
N LEU A 41 -3.69 -1.39 16.38
CA LEU A 41 -4.02 -0.56 17.54
C LEU A 41 -2.88 0.38 17.95
N HIS A 42 -1.63 0.06 17.63
CA HIS A 42 -0.48 0.93 17.91
C HIS A 42 -0.56 2.29 17.19
N LEU A 43 -1.37 2.39 16.13
CA LEU A 43 -1.63 3.68 15.48
C LEU A 43 -2.28 4.66 16.46
N PHE A 44 -3.27 4.21 17.24
CA PHE A 44 -3.93 5.07 18.23
C PHE A 44 -2.95 5.53 19.32
N ASP A 45 -2.10 4.61 19.82
CA ASP A 45 -1.06 4.93 20.81
C ASP A 45 -0.08 5.98 20.25
N ARG A 46 0.35 5.83 18.99
CA ARG A 46 1.30 6.73 18.32
C ARG A 46 0.77 8.16 18.18
N PHE A 47 -0.53 8.32 17.97
CA PHE A 47 -1.18 9.63 17.81
C PHE A 47 -1.82 10.15 19.11
N GLY A 48 -1.66 9.43 20.23
CA GLY A 48 -2.25 9.83 21.52
C GLY A 48 -3.77 9.92 21.47
N ILE A 49 -4.41 8.94 20.83
CA ILE A 49 -5.86 8.83 20.73
C ILE A 49 -6.32 7.66 21.60
N SER A 50 -7.38 7.88 22.39
CA SER A 50 -7.98 6.82 23.19
C SER A 50 -8.64 5.77 22.29
N LYS A 51 -8.54 4.51 22.69
CA LYS A 51 -9.19 3.37 22.01
C LYS A 51 -10.49 2.93 22.67
N GLU A 52 -10.93 3.63 23.71
CA GLU A 52 -12.10 3.25 24.50
C GLU A 52 -13.39 3.34 23.68
N PHE A 53 -13.46 4.23 22.69
CA PHE A 53 -14.60 4.32 21.77
C PHE A 53 -14.80 3.01 20.97
N LEU A 54 -13.77 2.18 20.76
CA LEU A 54 -13.90 0.88 20.09
C LEU A 54 -14.76 -0.13 20.87
N LYS A 55 -14.98 0.11 22.17
CA LYS A 55 -15.84 -0.71 23.03
C LYS A 55 -17.30 -0.24 23.02
N GLN A 56 -17.57 0.95 22.47
CA GLN A 56 -18.90 1.53 22.38
C GLN A 56 -19.59 1.11 21.09
N ASP A 57 -20.91 1.21 21.09
CA ASP A 57 -21.71 0.92 19.89
C ASP A 57 -21.38 1.92 18.76
N ILE A 58 -21.32 1.41 17.52
CA ILE A 58 -20.95 2.18 16.32
C ILE A 58 -21.88 3.38 16.13
N GLU A 59 -23.15 3.27 16.51
CA GLU A 59 -24.14 4.34 16.40
C GLU A 59 -23.75 5.57 17.25
N THR A 60 -22.99 5.36 18.33
CA THR A 60 -22.55 6.42 19.25
C THR A 60 -21.23 7.08 18.84
N TRP A 61 -20.53 6.55 17.84
CA TRP A 61 -19.20 7.03 17.47
C TRP A 61 -19.22 8.46 16.92
N SER A 62 -20.29 8.85 16.22
CA SER A 62 -20.44 10.19 15.66
C SER A 62 -20.41 11.31 16.71
N GLU A 63 -20.76 10.99 17.95
CA GLU A 63 -20.77 11.90 19.09
C GLU A 63 -19.52 11.76 19.98
N ASN A 64 -18.69 10.74 19.74
CA ASN A 64 -17.49 10.47 20.54
C ASN A 64 -16.32 11.37 20.11
N GLU A 65 -15.78 12.15 21.05
CA GLU A 65 -14.68 13.08 20.80
C GLU A 65 -13.38 12.39 20.35
N ASP A 66 -13.05 11.23 20.92
CA ASP A 66 -11.85 10.47 20.56
C ASP A 66 -11.96 9.89 19.15
N TYR A 67 -13.14 9.42 18.74
CA TYR A 67 -13.40 8.99 17.37
C TYR A 67 -13.27 10.15 16.38
N LEU A 68 -13.91 11.29 16.66
CA LEU A 68 -13.83 12.47 15.80
C LEU A 68 -12.38 12.97 15.66
N LYS A 69 -11.61 12.93 16.76
CA LYS A 69 -10.17 13.21 16.76
C LYS A 69 -9.43 12.20 15.89
N ALA A 70 -9.68 10.90 16.02
CA ALA A 70 -9.07 9.86 15.22
C ALA A 70 -9.30 10.06 13.72
N VAL A 71 -10.56 10.28 13.32
CA VAL A 71 -10.95 10.56 11.94
C VAL A 71 -10.20 11.77 11.41
N SER A 72 -10.15 12.86 12.19
CA SER A 72 -9.47 14.08 11.76
C SER A 72 -7.97 13.88 11.51
N VAL A 73 -7.31 13.00 12.27
CA VAL A 73 -5.88 12.70 12.14
C VAL A 73 -5.65 11.73 10.98
N PHE A 74 -6.41 10.63 10.92
CA PHE A 74 -6.24 9.57 9.93
C PHE A 74 -6.64 10.00 8.52
N VAL A 75 -7.63 10.87 8.35
CA VAL A 75 -7.97 11.45 7.04
C VAL A 75 -6.86 12.38 6.53
N LYS A 76 -6.15 13.06 7.44
CA LYS A 76 -5.04 13.97 7.10
C LYS A 76 -3.69 13.24 6.93
N LEU A 77 -3.62 11.96 7.25
CA LEU A 77 -2.43 11.14 7.03
C LEU A 77 -2.22 10.95 5.54
N HIS A 78 -1.30 11.73 4.99
CA HIS A 78 -0.97 11.73 3.58
C HIS A 78 -0.11 10.50 3.24
N VAL A 79 -0.73 9.43 2.72
CA VAL A 79 -0.05 8.17 2.30
C VAL A 79 0.59 8.31 0.90
N VAL A 80 1.02 9.51 0.51
CA VAL A 80 1.48 9.77 -0.86
C VAL A 80 2.98 9.47 -1.05
N ASN A 81 3.75 9.49 0.05
CA ASN A 81 5.19 9.25 -0.05
C ASN A 81 5.56 7.78 -0.27
N ASP A 82 4.82 6.82 0.25
CA ASP A 82 5.20 5.41 0.10
C ASP A 82 5.06 4.91 -1.35
N CYS A 83 4.10 5.41 -2.12
CA CYS A 83 3.95 4.99 -3.51
C CYS A 83 5.05 5.59 -4.41
N ALA A 84 5.30 6.89 -4.29
CA ALA A 84 6.34 7.56 -5.05
C ALA A 84 7.74 7.07 -4.67
N GLU A 85 8.06 6.98 -3.38
CA GLU A 85 9.34 6.48 -2.88
C GLU A 85 9.56 5.02 -3.29
N ARG A 86 8.52 4.17 -3.21
CA ARG A 86 8.60 2.76 -3.64
C ARG A 86 8.75 2.60 -5.14
N ILE A 87 8.11 3.44 -5.96
CA ILE A 87 8.32 3.43 -7.42
C ILE A 87 9.74 3.87 -7.77
N VAL A 88 10.26 4.91 -7.11
CA VAL A 88 11.63 5.37 -7.29
C VAL A 88 12.62 4.28 -6.88
N HIS A 89 12.43 3.66 -5.72
CA HIS A 89 13.27 2.57 -5.24
C HIS A 89 13.25 1.36 -6.17
N LEU A 90 12.06 0.91 -6.60
CA LEU A 90 11.91 -0.20 -7.54
C LEU A 90 12.59 0.09 -8.89
N THR A 91 12.44 1.31 -9.39
CA THR A 91 13.09 1.75 -10.63
C THR A 91 14.61 1.75 -10.45
N GLN A 92 15.09 2.26 -9.33
CA GLN A 92 16.52 2.31 -9.03
C GLN A 92 17.13 0.91 -8.89
N ASP A 93 16.46 0.00 -8.19
CA ASP A 93 16.88 -1.39 -8.01
C ASP A 93 16.96 -2.11 -9.36
N TYR A 94 15.93 -1.95 -10.20
CA TYR A 94 15.91 -2.56 -11.52
C TYR A 94 17.02 -2.02 -12.44
N ILE A 95 17.23 -0.71 -12.45
CA ILE A 95 18.31 -0.08 -13.23
C ILE A 95 19.69 -0.56 -12.72
N ASN A 96 19.86 -0.71 -11.40
CA ASN A 96 21.10 -1.20 -10.81
C ASN A 96 21.40 -2.68 -11.14
N VAL A 97 20.37 -3.48 -11.46
CA VAL A 97 20.55 -4.84 -12.01
C VAL A 97 21.13 -4.80 -13.42
N LEU A 98 20.71 -3.83 -14.24
CA LEU A 98 21.15 -3.70 -15.62
C LEU A 98 22.56 -3.12 -15.73
N THR A 99 22.88 -2.09 -14.94
CA THR A 99 24.18 -1.45 -14.96
C THR A 99 24.49 -0.70 -13.67
N LYS A 100 25.77 -0.72 -13.27
CA LYS A 100 26.31 0.09 -12.16
C LYS A 100 26.90 1.41 -12.63
N ASP A 101 27.09 1.59 -13.94
CA ASP A 101 27.65 2.80 -14.53
C ASP A 101 26.59 3.90 -14.64
N GLU A 102 26.86 5.05 -14.03
CA GLU A 102 25.87 6.14 -13.94
C GLU A 102 25.52 6.74 -15.31
N SER A 103 26.47 6.80 -16.25
CA SER A 103 26.20 7.35 -17.59
C SER A 103 25.21 6.46 -18.36
N GLN A 104 25.32 5.15 -18.21
CA GLN A 104 24.38 4.19 -18.79
C GLN A 104 23.00 4.24 -18.12
N LYS A 105 22.93 4.50 -16.81
CA LYS A 105 21.63 4.69 -16.12
C LYS A 105 20.87 5.89 -16.67
N GLN A 106 21.57 7.03 -16.81
CA GLN A 106 20.96 8.26 -17.34
C GLN A 106 20.53 8.08 -18.80
N TYR A 107 21.31 7.36 -19.60
CA TYR A 107 20.92 7.01 -20.96
C TYR A 107 19.67 6.12 -20.98
N LEU A 108 19.61 5.08 -20.14
CA LEU A 108 18.47 4.17 -20.07
C LEU A 108 17.18 4.90 -19.66
N LEU A 109 17.25 5.78 -18.67
CA LEU A 109 16.10 6.61 -18.25
C LEU A 109 15.57 7.46 -19.41
N ARG A 110 16.48 8.07 -20.18
CA ARG A 110 16.12 8.87 -21.35
C ARG A 110 15.45 8.02 -22.44
N VAL A 111 15.99 6.82 -22.73
CA VAL A 111 15.38 5.90 -23.69
C VAL A 111 13.97 5.49 -23.25
N VAL A 112 13.77 5.19 -21.96
CA VAL A 112 12.45 4.84 -21.42
C VAL A 112 11.47 6.01 -21.53
N GLU A 113 11.91 7.23 -21.23
CA GLU A 113 11.10 8.44 -21.35
C GLU A 113 10.67 8.69 -22.81
N ASP A 114 11.62 8.64 -23.73
CA ASP A 114 11.36 8.83 -25.16
C ASP A 114 10.45 7.73 -25.73
N TYR A 115 10.59 6.50 -25.24
CA TYR A 115 9.70 5.40 -25.59
C TYR A 115 8.29 5.64 -25.06
N ARG A 116 8.11 6.09 -23.81
CA ARG A 116 6.79 6.42 -23.26
C ARG A 116 6.10 7.57 -23.99
N LYS A 117 6.86 8.57 -24.47
CA LYS A 117 6.32 9.66 -25.30
C LYS A 117 5.85 9.16 -26.66
N GLN A 118 6.59 8.21 -27.26
CA GLN A 118 6.23 7.59 -28.54
C GLN A 118 5.06 6.60 -28.41
N TYR A 119 4.96 5.91 -27.28
CA TYR A 119 3.95 4.89 -26.98
C TYR A 119 3.20 5.26 -25.70
N PRO A 120 2.21 6.17 -25.77
CA PRO A 120 1.48 6.66 -24.60
C PRO A 120 0.57 5.61 -23.97
N ASP A 121 0.24 4.54 -24.70
CA ASP A 121 -0.54 3.41 -24.21
C ASP A 121 0.12 2.06 -24.57
N SER A 122 -0.19 1.04 -23.79
CA SER A 122 0.32 -0.33 -23.98
C SER A 122 -0.57 -1.17 -24.90
N THR A 123 -1.40 -0.55 -25.75
CA THR A 123 -2.32 -1.32 -26.59
C THR A 123 -1.58 -1.96 -27.76
N LYS A 124 -2.04 -3.15 -28.17
CA LYS A 124 -1.43 -3.89 -29.29
C LYS A 124 -1.34 -3.01 -30.55
N LYS A 125 -2.40 -2.22 -30.82
CA LYS A 125 -2.48 -1.29 -31.96
C LYS A 125 -1.35 -0.27 -31.96
N THR A 126 -1.11 0.38 -30.83
CA THR A 126 -0.07 1.41 -30.65
C THR A 126 1.33 0.83 -30.80
N LEU A 127 1.56 -0.38 -30.28
CA LEU A 127 2.84 -1.08 -30.40
C LEU A 127 3.10 -1.62 -31.81
N THR A 128 2.08 -2.15 -32.49
CA THR A 128 2.22 -2.68 -33.86
C THR A 128 2.35 -1.61 -34.93
N LYS A 129 1.93 -0.37 -34.68
CA LYS A 129 1.96 0.72 -35.67
C LYS A 129 3.36 0.94 -36.24
N ARG A 130 4.41 0.75 -35.43
CA ARG A 130 5.80 0.88 -35.90
C ARG A 130 6.39 -0.39 -36.54
N MET A 131 5.81 -1.57 -36.30
CA MET A 131 6.26 -2.80 -36.98
C MET A 131 5.97 -2.79 -38.48
N THR A 132 5.05 -1.93 -38.92
CA THR A 132 4.69 -1.74 -40.33
C THR A 132 5.36 -0.53 -40.98
N ASP A 133 5.94 0.38 -40.18
CA ASP A 133 6.54 1.64 -40.64
C ASP A 133 8.10 1.61 -40.61
N ALA A 134 8.71 0.47 -40.29
CA ALA A 134 10.16 0.22 -40.26
C ALA A 134 10.51 -0.92 -41.24
#